data_AF-A0A975FCV0-F1
#
_entry.id   AF-A0A975FCV0-F1
#
_cell.length_a   1.000
_cell.length_b   1.000
_cell.length_c   1.000
_cell.angle_alpha   90.00
_cell.angle_beta   90.00
_cell.angle_gamma   90.00
#
_symmetry.space_group_name_H-M   'P 1'
#
loop_
_entity.id
_entity.type
_entity.pdbx_description
1 polymer ?
#
loop_
_entity_poly.entity_id
_entity_poly.type
_entity_poly.pdbx_seq_one_letter_code
_entity_poly.pdbx_strand_id
1 'polypeptide(L)'
;MILPARRLFYVLGGNAVVALLATINPAWVAGWYASVGVSLLLAFIDMLRVVTEPVPEAQRFVPHSLPLGVKRSIRLHLHNRSTRSLTLWLYDHFPRETSVEGFPFRLSVAADTFAEPLYNVTANERGKLHFPGLQLRVLSPWQLWWHDVTLPVQSEVKVYPNFAAVAQYALLATDNHLSHMGIMKKRRRGEGQDFHQLREYRAGDSLRQIDWKASARMHKAISREYQDERDQEVIFMLDCGHRMMAKDDALSHFDHTLNAILLLTYVALRQGDAVGLGSFAGANRWLPAHKGQHNVQHMLNALYDLQPTAQAPDYAQAATELLVRQKKRALVILLTNLRDEDTDDLLPALHLLRTRHLVLLASMREQALDSALDAPVDTTEDALHKAATQHYLRTREATLERIRAAGIRCLDVTPNAMSVGLINHYLDIKRSAVL
;
A
#
# COMPACT_ATOMS: atom_id res chain seq x y z
N MET A 1 8.54 -33.15 -15.53
CA MET A 1 8.50 -33.32 -17.01
C MET A 1 9.93 -33.41 -17.53
N ILE A 2 10.22 -34.28 -18.50
CA ILE A 2 11.58 -34.40 -19.08
C ILE A 2 11.61 -33.73 -20.44
N LEU A 3 12.63 -32.91 -20.69
CA LEU A 3 12.84 -32.19 -21.95
C LEU A 3 14.26 -32.48 -22.48
N PRO A 4 14.46 -32.52 -23.81
CA PRO A 4 15.79 -32.71 -24.38
C PRO A 4 16.68 -31.48 -24.14
N ALA A 5 17.93 -31.70 -23.72
CA ALA A 5 18.92 -30.64 -23.56
C ALA A 5 19.84 -30.54 -24.79
N ARG A 6 20.65 -29.47 -24.85
CA ARG A 6 21.51 -29.17 -26.01
C ARG A 6 22.45 -30.32 -26.39
N ARG A 7 23.02 -31.03 -25.41
CA ARG A 7 23.96 -32.12 -25.68
C ARG A 7 23.32 -33.31 -26.38
N LEU A 8 22.04 -33.58 -26.14
CA LEU A 8 21.33 -34.64 -26.85
C LEU A 8 21.28 -34.34 -28.35
N PHE A 9 21.04 -33.09 -28.74
CA PHE A 9 21.06 -32.70 -30.15
C PHE A 9 22.44 -32.83 -30.79
N TYR A 10 23.53 -32.59 -30.04
CA TYR A 10 24.88 -32.86 -30.54
C TYR A 10 25.14 -34.36 -30.74
N VAL A 11 24.66 -35.21 -29.83
CA VAL A 11 24.74 -36.67 -29.98
C VAL A 11 23.94 -37.14 -31.20
N LEU A 12 22.73 -36.60 -31.39
CA LEU A 12 21.91 -36.92 -32.57
C LEU A 12 22.55 -36.42 -33.87
N GLY A 13 23.11 -35.21 -33.88
CA GLY A 13 23.85 -34.66 -35.02
C GLY A 13 25.09 -35.49 -35.37
N GLY A 14 25.85 -35.94 -34.36
CA GLY A 14 26.97 -36.86 -34.56
C GLY A 14 26.54 -38.18 -35.20
N ASN A 15 25.44 -38.78 -34.72
CA ASN A 15 24.88 -39.99 -35.32
C ASN A 15 24.40 -39.76 -36.77
N ALA A 16 23.89 -38.56 -37.10
CA ALA A 16 23.51 -38.21 -38.46
C ALA A 16 24.73 -38.09 -39.39
N VAL A 17 25.85 -37.55 -38.91
CA VAL A 17 27.11 -37.51 -39.68
C VAL A 17 27.63 -38.94 -39.93
N VAL A 18 27.59 -39.81 -38.93
CA VAL A 18 27.96 -41.24 -39.08
C VAL A 18 27.04 -41.95 -40.08
N ALA A 19 25.74 -41.65 -40.06
CA ALA A 19 24.79 -42.17 -41.05
C ALA A 19 25.17 -41.76 -42.48
N LEU A 20 25.53 -40.49 -42.67
CA LEU A 20 25.94 -39.96 -43.97
C LEU A 20 27.22 -40.64 -44.47
N LEU A 21 28.20 -40.87 -43.60
CA LEU A 21 29.42 -41.61 -43.94
C LEU A 21 29.13 -43.07 -44.28
N ALA A 22 28.16 -43.71 -43.62
CA ALA A 22 27.75 -45.08 -43.91
C ALA A 22 27.09 -45.23 -45.30
N THR A 23 26.59 -44.15 -45.92
CA THR A 23 26.11 -44.20 -47.31
C THR A 23 27.24 -44.39 -48.33
N ILE A 24 28.48 -44.01 -47.97
CA ILE A 24 29.66 -44.13 -48.84
C ILE A 24 30.21 -45.56 -48.83
N ASN A 25 30.15 -46.24 -47.68
CA ASN A 25 30.62 -47.61 -47.53
C ASN A 25 29.60 -48.46 -46.73
N PRO A 26 28.92 -49.43 -47.37
CA PRO A 26 27.93 -50.30 -46.73
C PRO A 26 28.48 -51.08 -45.52
N ALA A 27 29.78 -51.31 -45.44
CA ALA A 27 30.40 -51.98 -44.28
C ALA A 27 30.25 -51.20 -42.97
N TRP A 28 29.96 -49.89 -43.02
CA TRP A 28 29.83 -49.04 -41.85
C TRP A 28 28.39 -48.98 -41.28
N VAL A 29 27.41 -49.54 -41.99
CA VAL A 29 26.00 -49.53 -41.57
C VAL A 29 25.80 -50.23 -40.22
N ALA A 30 26.47 -51.36 -39.99
CA ALA A 30 26.41 -52.05 -38.71
C ALA A 30 27.00 -51.21 -37.57
N GLY A 31 28.10 -50.50 -37.83
CA GLY A 31 28.72 -49.58 -36.87
C GLY A 31 27.83 -48.38 -36.54
N TRP A 32 27.11 -47.87 -37.53
CA TRP A 32 26.12 -46.80 -37.32
C TRP A 32 24.96 -47.27 -36.43
N TYR A 33 24.35 -48.42 -36.71
CA TYR A 33 23.30 -48.97 -35.84
C TYR A 33 23.77 -49.19 -34.41
N ALA A 34 25.00 -49.68 -34.22
CA ALA A 34 25.60 -49.82 -32.90
C ALA A 34 25.78 -48.46 -32.21
N SER A 35 26.26 -47.43 -32.92
CA SER A 35 26.40 -46.06 -32.39
C SER A 35 25.06 -45.48 -31.93
N VAL A 36 24.00 -45.64 -32.74
CA VAL A 36 22.65 -45.20 -32.39
C VAL A 36 22.14 -45.96 -31.16
N GLY A 37 22.30 -47.28 -31.13
CA GLY A 37 21.89 -48.11 -29.99
C GLY A 37 22.58 -47.70 -28.68
N VAL A 38 23.90 -47.48 -28.72
CA VAL A 38 24.67 -47.00 -27.56
C VAL A 38 24.21 -45.60 -27.14
N SER A 39 24.00 -44.70 -28.10
CA SER A 39 23.53 -43.33 -27.82
C SER A 39 22.16 -43.32 -27.15
N LEU A 40 21.22 -44.16 -27.63
CA LEU A 40 19.89 -44.31 -27.03
C LEU A 40 19.96 -44.92 -25.63
N LEU A 41 20.78 -45.96 -25.43
CA LEU A 41 20.98 -46.58 -24.12
C LEU A 41 21.54 -45.57 -23.11
N LEU A 42 22.56 -44.80 -23.50
CA LEU A 42 23.14 -43.77 -22.64
C LEU A 42 22.14 -42.66 -22.33
N ALA A 43 21.40 -42.18 -23.34
CA ALA A 43 20.36 -41.19 -23.13
C ALA A 43 19.28 -41.72 -22.17
N PHE A 44 18.86 -42.98 -22.30
CA PHE A 44 17.88 -43.59 -21.41
C PHE A 44 18.41 -43.74 -19.97
N ILE A 45 19.67 -44.15 -19.79
CA ILE A 45 20.30 -44.23 -18.46
C ILE A 45 20.37 -42.84 -17.80
N ASP A 46 20.76 -41.80 -18.55
CA ASP A 46 20.81 -40.43 -18.04
C ASP A 46 19.43 -39.90 -17.65
N MET A 47 18.41 -40.25 -18.43
CA MET A 47 17.01 -39.93 -18.14
C MET A 47 16.54 -40.58 -16.83
N LEU A 48 16.82 -41.88 -16.64
CA LEU A 48 16.45 -42.58 -15.41
C LEU A 48 17.15 -41.99 -14.20
N ARG A 49 18.44 -41.65 -14.31
CA ARG A 49 19.21 -41.03 -13.22
C ARG A 49 18.61 -39.71 -12.75
N VAL A 50 18.22 -38.82 -13.66
CA VAL A 50 17.66 -37.52 -13.26
C VAL A 50 16.25 -37.63 -12.66
N VAL A 51 15.51 -38.69 -13.00
CA VAL A 51 14.17 -38.94 -12.44
C VAL A 51 14.23 -39.56 -11.05
N THR A 52 15.24 -40.41 -10.78
CA THR A 52 15.41 -41.06 -9.47
C THR A 52 16.23 -40.24 -8.48
N GLU A 53 16.85 -39.14 -8.92
CA GLU A 53 17.59 -38.24 -8.05
C GLU A 53 16.68 -37.57 -7.00
N PRO A 54 17.20 -37.37 -5.77
CA PRO A 54 16.46 -36.67 -4.75
C PRO A 54 16.18 -35.24 -5.20
N VAL A 55 14.92 -34.85 -5.14
CA VAL A 55 14.47 -33.50 -5.45
C VAL A 55 15.11 -32.52 -4.45
N PRO A 56 15.69 -31.39 -4.92
CA PRO A 56 16.24 -30.38 -4.03
C PRO A 56 15.18 -29.85 -3.07
N GLU A 57 15.55 -29.62 -1.82
CA GLU A 57 14.68 -28.94 -0.88
C GLU A 57 14.78 -27.44 -1.06
N ALA A 58 13.64 -26.75 -0.96
CA ALA A 58 13.61 -25.31 -1.09
C ALA A 58 12.71 -24.66 -0.04
N GLN A 59 13.12 -23.47 0.40
CA GLN A 59 12.37 -22.62 1.30
C GLN A 59 12.36 -21.19 0.75
N ARG A 60 11.24 -20.49 0.96
CA ARG A 60 11.09 -19.07 0.62
C ARG A 60 11.03 -18.25 1.90
N PHE A 61 11.93 -17.28 2.04
CA PHE A 61 11.93 -16.30 3.12
C PHE A 61 11.34 -14.99 2.60
N VAL A 62 10.03 -14.82 2.83
CA VAL A 62 9.31 -13.59 2.52
C VAL A 62 9.24 -12.73 3.79
N PRO A 63 9.36 -11.39 3.69
CA PRO A 63 9.04 -10.49 4.79
C PRO A 63 7.62 -10.74 5.33
N HIS A 64 7.38 -10.44 6.61
CA HIS A 64 6.05 -10.58 7.22
C HIS A 64 4.98 -9.73 6.53
N SER A 65 5.39 -8.62 5.92
CA SER A 65 4.55 -7.76 5.12
C SER A 65 5.35 -7.04 4.03
N LEU A 66 4.65 -6.63 2.97
CA LEU A 66 5.18 -5.81 1.89
C LEU A 66 4.50 -4.43 1.92
N PRO A 67 5.24 -3.31 1.78
CA PRO A 67 4.63 -2.03 1.49
C PRO A 67 4.26 -1.94 0.01
N LEU A 68 3.10 -1.38 -0.29
CA LEU A 68 2.69 -1.06 -1.66
C LEU A 68 3.74 -0.17 -2.35
N GLY A 69 4.13 -0.51 -3.57
CA GLY A 69 5.01 0.29 -4.42
C GLY A 69 6.48 0.33 -3.97
N VAL A 70 6.87 -0.41 -2.92
CA VAL A 70 8.25 -0.40 -2.40
C VAL A 70 8.96 -1.71 -2.75
N LYS A 71 10.12 -1.60 -3.42
CA LYS A 71 11.00 -2.74 -3.71
C LYS A 71 11.45 -3.42 -2.41
N ARG A 72 11.24 -4.73 -2.31
CA ARG A 72 11.70 -5.59 -1.20
C ARG A 72 12.37 -6.84 -1.72
N SER A 73 13.40 -7.30 -1.02
CA SER A 73 14.11 -8.51 -1.41
C SER A 73 13.48 -9.76 -0.78
N ILE A 74 13.30 -10.80 -1.60
CA ILE A 74 12.93 -12.16 -1.17
C ILE A 74 14.16 -13.04 -1.32
N ARG A 75 14.43 -13.85 -0.29
CA ARG A 75 15.50 -14.84 -0.30
C ARG A 75 14.91 -16.22 -0.52
N LEU A 76 15.45 -16.97 -1.46
CA LEU A 76 15.19 -18.39 -1.62
C LEU A 76 16.37 -19.15 -1.02
N HIS A 77 16.10 -20.28 -0.38
CA HIS A 77 17.14 -21.20 0.09
C HIS A 77 16.90 -22.54 -0.59
N LEU A 78 17.90 -23.03 -1.32
CA LEU A 78 17.82 -24.26 -2.10
C LEU A 78 18.94 -25.20 -1.65
N HIS A 79 18.59 -26.31 -1.00
CA HIS A 79 19.52 -27.34 -0.54
C HIS A 79 19.55 -28.52 -1.52
N ASN A 80 20.72 -28.77 -2.08
CA ASN A 80 20.97 -29.92 -2.93
C ASN A 80 21.29 -31.14 -2.08
N ARG A 81 20.33 -32.06 -1.92
CA ARG A 81 20.52 -33.32 -1.18
C ARG A 81 21.12 -34.47 -2.00
N SER A 82 21.46 -34.22 -3.27
CA SER A 82 22.08 -35.23 -4.11
C SER A 82 23.58 -35.34 -3.82
N THR A 83 24.15 -36.48 -4.21
CA THR A 83 25.59 -36.76 -4.10
C THR A 83 26.42 -36.10 -5.20
N ARG A 84 25.81 -35.32 -6.10
CA ARG A 84 26.50 -34.62 -7.19
C ARG A 84 26.19 -33.14 -7.20
N SER A 85 26.96 -32.38 -7.98
CA SER A 85 26.58 -31.01 -8.28
C SER A 85 25.39 -30.95 -9.25
N LEU A 86 24.42 -30.09 -8.93
CA LEU A 86 23.29 -29.80 -9.78
C LEU A 86 23.53 -28.49 -10.53
N THR A 87 23.30 -28.50 -11.84
CA THR A 87 23.16 -27.27 -12.63
C THR A 87 21.69 -27.10 -12.97
N LEU A 88 21.10 -25.99 -12.55
CA LEU A 88 19.65 -25.81 -12.64
C LEU A 88 19.25 -24.38 -12.94
N TRP A 89 18.04 -24.22 -13.47
CA TRP A 89 17.33 -22.96 -13.50
C TRP A 89 16.28 -22.95 -12.40
N LEU A 90 16.17 -21.83 -11.69
CA LEU A 90 15.19 -21.61 -10.63
C LEU A 90 14.31 -20.42 -11.02
N TYR A 91 13.01 -20.64 -10.97
CA TYR A 91 11.99 -19.63 -11.18
C TYR A 91 11.02 -19.67 -10.00
N ASP A 92 10.77 -18.52 -9.36
CA ASP A 92 9.72 -18.42 -8.35
C ASP A 92 8.42 -17.98 -9.02
N HIS A 93 7.35 -18.75 -8.88
CA HIS A 93 6.05 -18.26 -9.32
C HIS A 93 5.57 -17.19 -8.36
N PHE A 94 5.35 -16.00 -8.89
CA PHE A 94 4.92 -14.83 -8.14
C PHE A 94 3.48 -14.41 -8.51
N PRO A 95 2.74 -13.74 -7.60
CA PRO A 95 1.41 -13.21 -7.86
C PRO A 95 1.41 -12.18 -9.01
N ARG A 96 0.29 -12.06 -9.74
CA ARG A 96 0.16 -11.11 -10.88
C ARG A 96 0.21 -9.66 -10.43
N GLU A 97 -0.15 -9.42 -9.18
CA GLU A 97 -0.19 -8.14 -8.50
C GLU A 97 1.22 -7.67 -8.08
N THR A 98 2.28 -8.30 -8.60
CA THR A 98 3.67 -7.98 -8.30
C THR A 98 4.51 -7.78 -9.56
N SER A 99 5.48 -6.88 -9.45
CA SER A 99 6.56 -6.74 -10.42
C SER A 99 7.83 -7.33 -9.86
N VAL A 100 8.46 -8.24 -10.62
CA VAL A 100 9.67 -8.95 -10.22
C VAL A 100 10.72 -8.84 -11.31
N GLU A 101 11.96 -8.62 -10.90
CA GLU A 101 13.15 -8.58 -11.76
C GLU A 101 14.11 -9.71 -11.33
N GLY A 102 14.88 -10.26 -12.27
CA GLY A 102 16.00 -11.17 -11.97
C GLY A 102 15.77 -12.67 -12.21
N PHE A 103 14.66 -13.07 -12.82
CA PHE A 103 14.40 -14.47 -13.20
C PHE A 103 14.68 -14.78 -14.68
N PRO A 104 14.93 -16.05 -15.03
CA PRO A 104 15.23 -17.17 -14.12
C PRO A 104 16.66 -17.10 -13.55
N PHE A 105 16.87 -17.61 -12.34
CA PHE A 105 18.21 -17.80 -11.80
C PHE A 105 18.88 -19.00 -12.46
N ARG A 106 20.16 -18.87 -12.83
CA ARG A 106 21.00 -19.99 -13.27
C ARG A 106 21.99 -20.31 -12.18
N LEU A 107 21.90 -21.51 -11.62
CA LEU A 107 22.66 -21.90 -10.43
C LEU A 107 23.44 -23.18 -10.67
N SER A 108 24.60 -23.28 -10.03
CA SER A 108 25.33 -24.53 -9.84
C SER A 108 25.49 -24.73 -8.34
N VAL A 109 24.88 -25.80 -7.81
CA VAL A 109 24.88 -26.11 -6.38
C VAL A 109 25.68 -27.39 -6.19
N ALA A 110 26.71 -27.39 -5.35
CA ALA A 110 27.53 -28.56 -5.10
C ALA A 110 26.74 -29.63 -4.32
N ALA A 111 27.25 -30.87 -4.31
CA ALA A 111 26.64 -31.97 -3.57
C ALA A 111 26.52 -31.63 -2.08
N ASP A 112 25.35 -31.91 -1.48
CA ASP A 112 25.04 -31.61 -0.07
C ASP A 112 25.33 -30.17 0.39
N THR A 113 25.18 -29.20 -0.53
CA THR A 113 25.33 -27.77 -0.22
C THR A 113 24.08 -26.99 -0.59
N PHE A 114 24.02 -25.73 -0.17
CA PHE A 114 22.89 -24.85 -0.44
C PHE A 114 23.28 -23.63 -1.28
N ALA A 115 22.28 -23.02 -1.93
CA ALA A 115 22.39 -21.74 -2.60
C ALA A 115 21.27 -20.81 -2.14
N GLU A 116 21.58 -19.52 -1.97
CA GLU A 116 20.64 -18.51 -1.48
C GLU A 116 20.45 -17.33 -2.46
N PRO A 117 19.80 -17.54 -3.62
CA PRO A 117 19.55 -16.44 -4.53
C PRO A 117 18.55 -15.44 -3.93
N LEU A 118 18.79 -14.15 -4.19
CA LEU A 118 17.91 -13.06 -3.80
C LEU A 118 17.34 -12.37 -5.04
N TYR A 119 16.04 -12.09 -5.03
CA TYR A 119 15.38 -11.29 -6.04
C TYR A 119 14.57 -10.17 -5.39
N ASN A 120 14.26 -9.13 -6.17
CA ASN A 120 13.44 -8.01 -5.70
C ASN A 120 12.01 -8.13 -6.23
N VAL A 121 11.05 -7.90 -5.34
CA VAL A 121 9.62 -7.81 -5.63
C VAL A 121 9.09 -6.43 -5.25
N THR A 122 8.20 -5.90 -6.08
CA THR A 122 7.37 -4.73 -5.78
C THR A 122 5.92 -5.16 -5.82
N ALA A 123 5.17 -4.91 -4.75
CA ALA A 123 3.72 -5.12 -4.76
C ALA A 123 3.03 -3.93 -5.42
N ASN A 124 2.17 -4.21 -6.40
CA ASN A 124 1.46 -3.20 -7.18
C ASN A 124 0.02 -3.01 -6.71
N GLU A 125 -0.52 -3.99 -5.97
CA GLU A 125 -1.83 -3.90 -5.34
C GLU A 125 -1.76 -4.34 -3.87
N ARG A 126 -2.62 -3.75 -3.04
CA ARG A 126 -2.77 -4.10 -1.63
C ARG A 126 -3.58 -5.39 -1.45
N GLY A 127 -3.49 -5.98 -0.26
CA GLY A 127 -4.26 -7.14 0.15
C GLY A 127 -3.37 -8.34 0.44
N LYS A 128 -3.89 -9.54 0.18
CA LYS A 128 -3.16 -10.79 0.42
C LYS A 128 -2.56 -11.29 -0.89
N LEU A 129 -1.26 -11.52 -0.87
CA LEU A 129 -0.53 -12.11 -1.99
C LEU A 129 -0.19 -13.55 -1.69
N HIS A 130 -0.41 -14.43 -2.67
CA HIS A 130 -0.10 -15.85 -2.58
C HIS A 130 0.97 -16.23 -3.59
N PHE A 131 2.12 -16.67 -3.10
CA PHE A 131 3.19 -17.24 -3.91
C PHE A 131 2.95 -18.75 -4.11
N PRO A 132 2.66 -19.23 -5.34
CA PRO A 132 2.20 -20.61 -5.55
C PRO A 132 3.26 -21.69 -5.32
N GLY A 133 4.53 -21.41 -5.61
CA GLY A 133 5.58 -22.42 -5.56
C GLY A 133 6.80 -22.05 -6.40
N LEU A 134 7.79 -22.94 -6.40
CA LEU A 134 9.01 -22.78 -7.18
C LEU A 134 9.02 -23.78 -8.34
N GLN A 135 9.55 -23.35 -9.48
CA GLN A 135 9.85 -24.23 -10.60
C GLN A 135 11.36 -24.36 -10.73
N LEU A 136 11.82 -25.61 -10.70
CA LEU A 136 13.19 -25.99 -10.95
C LEU A 136 13.27 -26.69 -12.30
N ARG A 137 14.31 -26.37 -13.06
CA ARG A 137 14.69 -27.11 -14.26
C ARG A 137 16.13 -27.58 -14.09
N VAL A 138 16.32 -28.88 -13.87
CA VAL A 138 17.61 -29.46 -13.47
C VAL A 138 18.23 -30.22 -14.64
N LEU A 139 19.53 -30.02 -14.91
CA LEU A 139 20.26 -30.83 -15.89
C LEU A 139 20.54 -32.22 -15.32
N SER A 140 20.32 -33.24 -16.16
CA SER A 140 20.77 -34.61 -15.91
C SER A 140 22.30 -34.70 -15.80
N PRO A 141 22.85 -35.77 -15.18
CA PRO A 141 24.29 -35.95 -15.00
C PRO A 141 25.13 -35.79 -16.28
N TRP A 142 24.67 -36.35 -17.41
CA TRP A 142 25.36 -36.22 -18.71
C TRP A 142 24.85 -35.03 -19.53
N GLN A 143 23.94 -34.22 -18.97
CA GLN A 143 23.35 -33.02 -19.56
C GLN A 143 22.61 -33.30 -20.88
N LEU A 144 22.09 -34.52 -21.06
CA LEU A 144 21.26 -34.89 -22.21
C LEU A 144 19.80 -34.47 -22.01
N TRP A 145 19.37 -34.30 -20.76
CA TRP A 145 17.99 -33.97 -20.40
C TRP A 145 17.91 -32.82 -19.42
N TRP A 146 16.80 -32.11 -19.51
CA TRP A 146 16.27 -31.23 -18.48
C TRP A 146 15.13 -31.96 -17.76
N HIS A 147 15.12 -31.88 -16.43
CA HIS A 147 14.03 -32.35 -15.61
C HIS A 147 13.34 -31.16 -14.93
N ASP A 148 12.10 -30.89 -15.33
CA ASP A 148 11.25 -29.87 -14.75
C ASP A 148 10.52 -30.43 -13.54
N VAL A 149 10.75 -29.80 -12.38
CA VAL A 149 10.20 -30.15 -11.07
C VAL A 149 9.54 -28.92 -10.48
N THR A 150 8.31 -29.07 -10.00
CA THR A 150 7.58 -28.01 -9.28
C THR A 150 7.59 -28.32 -7.79
N LEU A 151 8.07 -27.38 -6.98
CA LEU A 151 8.08 -27.48 -5.53
C LEU A 151 6.92 -26.67 -4.95
N PRO A 152 6.03 -27.28 -4.13
CA PRO A 152 4.89 -26.60 -3.52
C PRO A 152 5.31 -25.74 -2.31
N VAL A 153 6.26 -24.83 -2.52
CA VAL A 153 6.70 -23.86 -1.52
C VAL A 153 5.70 -22.71 -1.53
N GLN A 154 4.58 -22.86 -0.85
CA GLN A 154 3.56 -21.83 -0.76
C GLN A 154 3.91 -20.80 0.31
N SER A 155 3.63 -19.52 0.04
CA SER A 155 3.80 -18.45 1.03
C SER A 155 2.71 -17.40 0.85
N GLU A 156 2.17 -16.89 1.95
CA GLU A 156 1.23 -15.76 1.95
C GLU A 156 1.90 -14.55 2.57
N VAL A 157 1.71 -13.38 1.97
CA VAL A 157 2.18 -12.10 2.53
C VAL A 157 1.11 -11.03 2.38
N LYS A 158 0.97 -10.20 3.41
CA LYS A 158 0.06 -9.05 3.38
C LYS A 158 0.78 -7.83 2.82
N VAL A 159 0.13 -7.16 1.88
CA VAL A 159 0.55 -5.88 1.33
C VAL A 159 -0.23 -4.77 2.02
N TYR A 160 0.47 -3.87 2.68
CA TYR A 160 -0.11 -2.73 3.38
C TYR A 160 0.10 -1.42 2.61
N PRO A 161 -0.70 -0.38 2.89
CA PRO A 161 -0.41 0.98 2.43
C PRO A 161 1.03 1.39 2.76
N ASN A 162 1.63 2.23 1.92
CA ASN A 162 3.00 2.69 2.12
C ASN A 162 3.08 3.65 3.32
N PHE A 163 3.44 3.09 4.48
CA PHE A 163 3.49 3.81 5.76
C PHE A 163 4.75 4.65 5.96
N ALA A 164 5.61 4.82 4.94
CA ALA A 164 6.85 5.60 5.07
C ALA A 164 6.58 7.03 5.55
N ALA A 165 5.50 7.66 5.10
CA ALA A 165 5.10 9.01 5.52
C ALA A 165 4.77 9.09 7.03
N VAL A 166 4.15 8.05 7.60
CA VAL A 166 3.83 8.04 9.04
C VAL A 166 5.06 7.72 9.88
N ALA A 167 5.96 6.85 9.41
CA ALA A 167 7.25 6.62 10.07
C ALA A 167 8.10 7.90 10.07
N GLN A 168 8.16 8.63 8.95
CA GLN A 168 8.78 9.95 8.87
C GLN A 168 8.11 10.95 9.80
N TYR A 169 6.78 10.99 9.85
CA TYR A 169 6.05 11.85 10.76
C TYR A 169 6.35 11.53 12.23
N ALA A 170 6.38 10.25 12.61
CA ALA A 170 6.74 9.82 13.96
C ALA A 170 8.15 10.27 14.35
N LEU A 171 9.11 10.19 13.41
CA LEU A 171 10.50 10.65 13.57
C LEU A 171 10.62 12.18 13.61
N LEU A 172 9.77 12.92 12.90
CA LEU A 172 9.79 14.38 12.87
C LEU A 172 9.01 15.02 14.01
N ALA A 173 8.02 14.31 14.55
CA ALA A 173 7.21 14.77 15.68
C ALA A 173 7.91 14.63 17.05
N THR A 174 9.16 14.17 17.09
CA THR A 174 10.03 14.26 18.27
C THR A 174 10.75 15.60 18.39
N ASP A 175 10.86 16.37 17.30
CA ASP A 175 11.46 17.70 17.28
C ASP A 175 10.49 18.77 16.75
N ASN A 176 10.79 20.05 16.98
CA ASN A 176 9.98 21.21 16.54
C ASN A 176 9.84 21.35 15.00
N HIS A 177 10.08 20.30 14.21
CA HIS A 177 10.15 20.32 12.76
C HIS A 177 8.80 20.15 12.03
N LEU A 178 7.68 20.07 12.75
CA LEU A 178 6.34 20.00 12.15
C LEU A 178 6.04 21.18 11.20
N SER A 179 6.61 22.36 11.46
CA SER A 179 6.50 23.53 10.58
C SER A 179 7.13 23.30 9.20
N HIS A 180 8.18 22.48 9.10
CA HIS A 180 8.84 22.19 7.82
C HIS A 180 7.99 21.30 6.90
N MET A 181 7.02 20.57 7.44
CA MET A 181 6.03 19.80 6.65
C MET A 181 4.77 20.61 6.31
N GLY A 182 4.77 21.93 6.54
CA GLY A 182 3.61 22.79 6.31
C GLY A 182 2.50 22.64 7.36
N ILE A 183 2.76 21.95 8.47
CA ILE A 183 1.80 21.77 9.56
C ILE A 183 1.87 22.99 10.49
N MET A 184 0.79 23.77 10.54
CA MET A 184 0.78 25.06 11.22
C MET A 184 0.53 24.93 12.73
N LYS A 185 1.60 24.91 13.53
CA LYS A 185 1.53 24.90 15.00
C LYS A 185 1.38 26.32 15.58
N LYS A 186 0.16 26.85 15.63
CA LYS A 186 -0.14 28.08 16.39
C LYS A 186 -0.44 27.73 17.86
N ARG A 187 0.27 28.36 18.81
CA ARG A 187 0.06 28.19 20.26
C ARG A 187 -1.27 28.81 20.69
N ARG A 188 -2.09 28.05 21.42
CA ARG A 188 -3.28 28.54 22.15
C ARG A 188 -2.87 28.86 23.59
N ARG A 189 -3.37 29.96 24.16
CA ARG A 189 -3.33 30.27 25.59
C ARG A 189 -4.60 29.64 26.20
N GLY A 190 -4.45 28.73 27.17
CA GLY A 190 -5.52 27.85 27.64
C GLY A 190 -6.42 28.45 28.73
N GLU A 191 -7.73 28.19 28.61
CA GLU A 191 -8.78 28.34 29.63
C GLU A 191 -9.46 26.97 29.88
N GLY A 192 -8.70 25.87 29.88
CA GLY A 192 -9.25 24.51 30.08
C GLY A 192 -9.60 24.19 31.54
N GLN A 193 -10.01 22.95 31.83
CA GLN A 193 -10.25 22.45 33.19
C GLN A 193 -9.20 21.46 33.70
N ASP A 194 -8.37 20.87 32.83
CA ASP A 194 -7.31 19.93 33.24
C ASP A 194 -5.98 20.61 33.48
N PHE A 195 -5.38 20.32 34.63
CA PHE A 195 -4.12 20.93 35.04
C PHE A 195 -2.99 20.51 34.09
N HIS A 196 -2.40 21.48 33.38
CA HIS A 196 -1.27 21.25 32.48
C HIS A 196 0.06 21.45 33.21
N GLN A 197 0.28 22.66 33.76
CA GLN A 197 1.49 22.98 34.52
C GLN A 197 1.29 24.19 35.44
N LEU A 198 2.19 24.34 36.42
CA LEU A 198 2.31 25.57 37.19
C LEU A 198 3.23 26.54 36.44
N ARG A 199 2.80 27.78 36.25
CA ARG A 199 3.63 28.85 35.69
C ARG A 199 3.53 30.12 36.50
N GLU A 200 4.48 31.02 36.29
CA GLU A 200 4.42 32.36 36.91
C GLU A 200 3.19 33.12 36.41
N TYR A 201 2.51 33.79 37.35
CA TYR A 201 1.35 34.63 37.11
C TYR A 201 1.73 35.78 36.18
N ARG A 202 0.87 36.07 35.21
CA ARG A 202 0.99 37.22 34.32
C ARG A 202 -0.23 38.11 34.48
N ALA A 203 -0.03 39.41 34.36
CA ALA A 203 -1.14 40.36 34.32
C ALA A 203 -2.10 39.97 33.17
N GLY A 204 -3.36 39.71 33.53
CA GLY A 204 -4.39 39.15 32.63
C GLY A 204 -4.82 37.73 32.97
N ASP A 205 -4.07 37.00 33.81
CA ASP A 205 -4.50 35.70 34.34
C ASP A 205 -5.60 35.89 35.40
N SER A 206 -6.60 35.01 35.38
CA SER A 206 -7.71 35.05 36.35
C SER A 206 -7.22 34.76 37.77
N LEU A 207 -7.67 35.56 38.75
CA LEU A 207 -7.34 35.34 40.16
C LEU A 207 -7.79 33.97 40.69
N ARG A 208 -8.80 33.36 40.06
CA ARG A 208 -9.26 31.99 40.40
C ARG A 208 -8.26 30.90 40.02
N GLN A 209 -7.32 31.19 39.10
CA GLN A 209 -6.31 30.24 38.64
C GLN A 209 -5.03 30.29 39.49
N ILE A 210 -4.92 31.22 40.45
CA ILE A 210 -3.76 31.32 41.34
C ILE A 210 -3.71 30.09 42.26
N ASP A 211 -2.60 29.36 42.22
CA ASP A 211 -2.31 28.33 43.20
C ASP A 211 -1.64 28.99 44.41
N TRP A 212 -2.44 29.30 45.44
CA TRP A 212 -1.94 29.95 46.65
C TRP A 212 -0.91 29.11 47.41
N LYS A 213 -0.99 27.78 47.32
CA LYS A 213 -0.07 26.87 48.00
C LYS A 213 1.30 26.83 47.30
N ALA A 214 1.32 26.81 45.97
CA ALA A 214 2.53 26.92 45.19
C ALA A 214 3.15 28.32 45.30
N SER A 215 2.31 29.36 45.30
CA SER A 215 2.76 30.75 45.45
C SER A 215 3.44 31.01 46.79
N ALA A 216 2.90 30.45 47.87
CA ALA A 216 3.48 30.55 49.21
C ALA A 216 4.85 29.86 49.31
N ARG A 217 5.07 28.75 48.60
CA ARG A 217 6.35 28.01 48.58
C ARG A 217 7.41 28.67 47.73
N MET A 218 7.01 29.27 46.60
CA MET A 218 7.93 29.84 45.61
C MET A 218 8.20 31.34 45.83
N HIS A 219 7.54 31.97 46.81
CA HIS A 219 7.59 33.42 47.09
C HIS A 219 7.32 34.31 45.87
N LYS A 220 6.54 33.81 44.91
CA LYS A 220 6.07 34.54 43.73
C LYS A 220 4.71 34.02 43.31
N ALA A 221 3.90 34.85 42.67
CA ALA A 221 2.56 34.46 42.23
C ALA A 221 2.64 33.37 41.14
N ILE A 222 2.06 32.21 41.43
CA ILE A 222 2.00 31.05 40.52
C ILE A 222 0.55 30.83 40.10
N SER A 223 0.32 30.74 38.80
CA SER A 223 -0.97 30.42 38.19
C SER A 223 -0.96 28.99 37.64
N ARG A 224 -2.09 28.29 37.79
CA ARG A 224 -2.35 26.99 37.15
C ARG A 224 -2.70 27.25 35.70
N GLU A 225 -1.90 26.70 34.80
CA GLU A 225 -2.25 26.63 33.40
C GLU A 225 -3.08 25.37 33.17
N TYR A 226 -4.27 25.55 32.59
CA TYR A 226 -5.17 24.45 32.30
C TYR A 226 -5.24 24.19 30.79
N GLN A 227 -5.20 22.93 30.39
CA GLN A 227 -5.39 22.46 29.02
C GLN A 227 -6.82 21.95 28.84
N ASP A 228 -7.39 22.21 27.66
CA ASP A 228 -8.63 21.56 27.23
C ASP A 228 -8.30 20.12 26.83
N GLU A 229 -8.62 19.13 27.66
CA GLU A 229 -8.82 17.75 27.20
C GLU A 229 -10.27 17.60 26.78
N ARG A 230 -10.54 17.85 25.48
CA ARG A 230 -11.76 17.31 24.86
C ARG A 230 -11.36 16.06 24.11
N ASP A 231 -11.82 14.93 24.64
CA ASP A 231 -11.79 13.64 23.97
C ASP A 231 -12.73 13.67 22.77
N GLN A 232 -12.20 14.00 21.59
CA GLN A 232 -13.00 14.00 20.37
C GLN A 232 -13.01 12.61 19.76
N GLU A 233 -14.13 12.23 19.14
CA GLU A 233 -14.21 11.05 18.28
C GLU A 233 -14.06 11.50 16.82
N VAL A 234 -13.10 10.95 16.10
CA VAL A 234 -12.89 11.18 14.66
C VAL A 234 -13.33 9.92 13.93
N ILE A 235 -14.32 10.04 13.04
CA ILE A 235 -14.80 8.94 12.22
C ILE A 235 -14.51 9.26 10.75
N PHE A 236 -13.71 8.42 10.12
CA PHE A 236 -13.52 8.45 8.68
C PHE A 236 -14.69 7.76 7.99
N MET A 237 -15.33 8.42 7.02
CA MET A 237 -16.21 7.81 6.04
C MET A 237 -15.44 7.71 4.73
N LEU A 238 -14.98 6.52 4.40
CA LEU A 238 -14.18 6.24 3.21
C LEU A 238 -15.06 5.77 2.05
N ASP A 239 -15.06 6.55 0.98
CA ASP A 239 -15.64 6.14 -0.30
C ASP A 239 -14.74 5.10 -0.98
N CYS A 240 -15.29 3.94 -1.35
CA CYS A 240 -14.64 2.91 -2.15
C CYS A 240 -15.20 2.82 -3.57
N GLY A 241 -15.93 3.82 -4.06
CA GLY A 241 -16.59 3.79 -5.36
C GLY A 241 -15.65 4.04 -6.55
N HIS A 242 -16.23 4.02 -7.74
CA HIS A 242 -15.50 4.06 -9.02
C HIS A 242 -14.62 5.30 -9.21
N ARG A 243 -15.03 6.44 -8.62
CA ARG A 243 -14.27 7.70 -8.72
C ARG A 243 -12.94 7.68 -7.96
N MET A 244 -12.84 6.81 -6.96
CA MET A 244 -11.62 6.61 -6.18
C MET A 244 -10.61 5.70 -6.90
N MET A 245 -11.01 5.07 -8.02
CA MET A 245 -10.10 4.33 -8.90
C MET A 245 -9.20 5.23 -9.75
N ALA A 246 -9.46 6.55 -9.79
CA ALA A 246 -8.60 7.52 -10.45
C ALA A 246 -7.15 7.40 -9.95
N LYS A 247 -6.18 7.49 -10.85
CA LYS A 247 -4.75 7.34 -10.55
C LYS A 247 -4.02 8.62 -10.90
N ASP A 248 -3.23 9.09 -9.95
CA ASP A 248 -2.20 10.11 -10.15
C ASP A 248 -0.85 9.42 -9.93
N ASP A 249 0.04 9.49 -10.92
CA ASP A 249 1.30 8.74 -10.95
C ASP A 249 1.12 7.21 -10.76
N ALA A 250 1.80 6.63 -9.76
CA ALA A 250 1.82 5.19 -9.48
C ALA A 250 0.72 4.74 -8.50
N LEU A 251 0.01 5.67 -7.86
CA LEU A 251 -0.95 5.39 -6.79
C LEU A 251 -2.36 5.84 -7.18
N SER A 252 -3.38 5.09 -6.74
CA SER A 252 -4.76 5.60 -6.84
C SER A 252 -5.03 6.71 -5.84
N HIS A 253 -5.99 7.58 -6.15
CA HIS A 253 -6.61 8.51 -5.22
C HIS A 253 -7.03 7.81 -3.92
N PHE A 254 -7.57 6.59 -4.04
CA PHE A 254 -7.87 5.73 -2.90
C PHE A 254 -6.64 5.47 -2.01
N ASP A 255 -5.47 5.25 -2.58
CA ASP A 255 -4.25 4.90 -1.85
C ASP A 255 -3.68 6.12 -1.11
N HIS A 256 -3.72 7.29 -1.76
CA HIS A 256 -3.42 8.57 -1.11
C HIS A 256 -4.36 8.82 0.06
N THR A 257 -5.65 8.50 -0.09
CA THR A 257 -6.64 8.61 0.97
C THR A 257 -6.32 7.69 2.15
N LEU A 258 -5.95 6.43 1.90
CA LEU A 258 -5.54 5.52 2.97
C LEU A 258 -4.31 6.03 3.72
N ASN A 259 -3.32 6.56 3.02
CA ASN A 259 -2.13 7.16 3.64
C ASN A 259 -2.51 8.36 4.53
N ALA A 260 -3.42 9.20 4.04
CA ALA A 260 -3.91 10.36 4.78
C ALA A 260 -4.72 9.97 6.02
N ILE A 261 -5.58 8.95 5.92
CA ILE A 261 -6.32 8.36 7.05
C ILE A 261 -5.35 7.83 8.10
N LEU A 262 -4.35 7.05 7.70
CA LEU A 262 -3.37 6.45 8.61
C LEU A 262 -2.53 7.50 9.33
N LEU A 263 -2.09 8.53 8.60
CA LEU A 263 -1.34 9.62 9.19
C LEU A 263 -2.20 10.42 10.17
N LEU A 264 -3.41 10.79 9.79
CA LEU A 264 -4.32 11.50 10.68
C LEU A 264 -4.73 10.65 11.88
N THR A 265 -4.89 9.33 11.72
CA THR A 265 -5.13 8.39 12.83
C THR A 265 -4.00 8.47 13.84
N TYR A 266 -2.74 8.40 13.40
CA TYR A 266 -1.58 8.54 14.28
C TYR A 266 -1.57 9.89 15.02
N VAL A 267 -1.84 11.00 14.31
CA VAL A 267 -1.88 12.34 14.91
C VAL A 267 -3.00 12.47 15.94
N ALA A 268 -4.22 12.05 15.59
CA ALA A 268 -5.38 12.19 16.45
C ALA A 268 -5.25 11.34 17.73
N LEU A 269 -4.79 10.09 17.60
CA LEU A 269 -4.53 9.22 18.77
C LEU A 269 -3.44 9.78 19.68
N ARG A 270 -2.40 10.41 19.11
CA ARG A 270 -1.34 11.08 19.88
C ARG A 270 -1.85 12.34 20.61
N GLN A 271 -2.90 12.96 20.10
CA GLN A 271 -3.59 14.09 20.71
C GLN A 271 -4.70 13.67 21.70
N GLY A 272 -4.84 12.38 22.01
CA GLY A 272 -5.81 11.85 22.98
C GLY A 272 -7.20 11.50 22.41
N ASP A 273 -7.42 11.74 21.12
CA ASP A 273 -8.72 11.50 20.49
C ASP A 273 -8.95 10.02 20.16
N ALA A 274 -10.21 9.63 20.04
CA ALA A 274 -10.59 8.30 19.57
C ALA A 274 -10.80 8.33 18.06
N VAL A 275 -10.39 7.27 17.37
CA VAL A 275 -10.45 7.20 15.89
C VAL A 275 -11.16 5.95 15.44
N GLY A 276 -12.11 6.10 14.52
CA GLY A 276 -12.87 5.02 13.88
C GLY A 276 -13.00 5.22 12.36
N LEU A 277 -13.54 4.21 11.68
CA LEU A 277 -13.66 4.16 10.23
C LEU A 277 -14.96 3.46 9.82
N GLY A 278 -15.67 4.00 8.83
CA GLY A 278 -16.69 3.33 8.04
C GLY A 278 -16.33 3.41 6.55
N SER A 279 -16.51 2.34 5.80
CA SER A 279 -16.38 2.34 4.33
C SER A 279 -17.70 2.01 3.64
N PHE A 280 -17.92 2.56 2.45
CA PHE A 280 -19.11 2.35 1.63
C PHE A 280 -18.74 2.26 0.13
N ALA A 281 -19.73 2.04 -0.74
CA ALA A 281 -19.52 1.87 -2.19
C ALA A 281 -18.53 0.73 -2.54
N GLY A 282 -18.61 -0.37 -1.78
CA GLY A 282 -17.70 -1.50 -1.87
C GLY A 282 -17.81 -2.39 -0.63
N ALA A 283 -16.67 -2.85 -0.10
CA ALA A 283 -16.67 -3.59 1.16
C ALA A 283 -17.17 -2.69 2.31
N ASN A 284 -18.30 -3.05 2.94
CA ASN A 284 -18.84 -2.35 4.11
C ASN A 284 -18.06 -2.76 5.36
N ARG A 285 -17.10 -1.92 5.77
CA ARG A 285 -16.27 -2.13 6.95
C ARG A 285 -16.58 -1.09 8.00
N TRP A 286 -16.64 -1.51 9.25
CA TRP A 286 -16.83 -0.60 10.38
C TRP A 286 -15.84 -0.93 11.49
N LEU A 287 -15.08 0.09 11.87
CA LEU A 287 -14.18 0.09 13.01
C LEU A 287 -14.69 1.18 13.97
N PRO A 288 -15.22 0.82 15.15
CA PRO A 288 -15.66 1.81 16.14
C PRO A 288 -14.49 2.69 16.62
N ALA A 289 -14.81 3.88 17.11
CA ALA A 289 -13.80 4.81 17.60
C ALA A 289 -13.14 4.28 18.88
N HIS A 290 -11.82 4.11 18.83
CA HIS A 290 -11.01 3.72 19.97
C HIS A 290 -9.82 4.65 20.18
N LYS A 291 -9.43 4.81 21.45
CA LYS A 291 -8.24 5.55 21.85
C LYS A 291 -7.00 4.65 21.89
N GLY A 292 -5.84 5.28 22.01
CA GLY A 292 -4.57 4.62 22.28
C GLY A 292 -3.81 4.26 21.01
N GLN A 293 -2.47 4.34 21.08
CA GLN A 293 -1.59 4.18 19.92
C GLN A 293 -1.68 2.79 19.27
N HIS A 294 -2.08 1.76 20.01
CA HIS A 294 -2.30 0.42 19.45
C HIS A 294 -3.40 0.42 18.36
N ASN A 295 -4.34 1.37 18.42
CA ASN A 295 -5.41 1.51 17.43
C ASN A 295 -4.89 1.86 16.02
N VAL A 296 -3.66 2.38 15.89
CA VAL A 296 -3.02 2.57 14.57
C VAL A 296 -2.88 1.23 13.84
N GLN A 297 -2.48 0.16 14.55
CA GLN A 297 -2.32 -1.17 13.95
C GLN A 297 -3.68 -1.78 13.57
N HIS A 298 -4.71 -1.53 14.38
CA HIS A 298 -6.09 -1.94 14.05
C HIS A 298 -6.59 -1.21 12.80
N MET A 299 -6.37 0.10 12.68
CA MET A 299 -6.69 0.86 11.48
C MET A 299 -5.93 0.33 10.26
N LEU A 300 -4.62 0.09 10.39
CA LEU A 300 -3.80 -0.47 9.32
C LEU A 300 -4.36 -1.84 8.83
N ASN A 301 -4.67 -2.73 9.76
CA ASN A 301 -5.30 -4.03 9.46
C ASN A 301 -6.74 -3.90 8.95
N ALA A 302 -7.42 -2.78 9.21
CA ALA A 302 -8.74 -2.48 8.66
C ALA A 302 -8.66 -1.77 7.29
N LEU A 303 -7.47 -1.43 6.78
CA LEU A 303 -7.33 -0.78 5.47
C LEU A 303 -6.55 -1.63 4.46
N TYR A 304 -5.79 -2.65 4.91
CA TYR A 304 -4.82 -3.37 4.08
C TYR A 304 -5.40 -4.11 2.86
N ASP A 305 -6.67 -4.49 2.88
CA ASP A 305 -7.36 -5.23 1.80
C ASP A 305 -8.59 -4.46 1.27
N LEU A 306 -8.77 -3.20 1.69
CA LEU A 306 -9.78 -2.35 1.06
C LEU A 306 -9.27 -1.91 -0.32
N GLN A 307 -10.17 -2.01 -1.29
CA GLN A 307 -9.95 -1.65 -2.68
C GLN A 307 -11.11 -0.82 -3.20
N PRO A 308 -10.85 0.16 -4.09
CA PRO A 308 -11.92 0.84 -4.78
C PRO A 308 -12.61 -0.14 -5.75
N THR A 309 -13.90 0.08 -5.99
CA THR A 309 -14.77 -0.79 -6.78
C THR A 309 -15.42 0.00 -7.91
N ALA A 310 -15.98 -0.68 -8.90
CA ALA A 310 -16.73 -0.02 -9.98
C ALA A 310 -18.12 0.50 -9.56
N GLN A 311 -18.48 0.42 -8.27
CA GLN A 311 -19.80 0.83 -7.79
C GLN A 311 -19.91 2.37 -7.70
N ALA A 312 -21.11 2.90 -7.92
CA ALA A 312 -21.42 4.29 -7.61
C ALA A 312 -21.61 4.47 -6.09
N PRO A 313 -21.14 5.58 -5.52
CA PRO A 313 -21.35 5.87 -4.11
C PRO A 313 -22.81 6.24 -3.82
N ASP A 314 -23.40 5.59 -2.81
CA ASP A 314 -24.68 6.00 -2.21
C ASP A 314 -24.40 6.75 -0.89
N TYR A 315 -24.31 8.08 -0.97
CA TYR A 315 -24.02 8.91 0.19
C TYR A 315 -25.17 8.94 1.21
N ALA A 316 -26.42 8.81 0.75
CA ALA A 316 -27.59 8.85 1.62
C ALA A 316 -27.68 7.59 2.50
N GLN A 317 -27.44 6.42 1.91
CA GLN A 317 -27.32 5.17 2.65
C GLN A 317 -26.14 5.22 3.61
N ALA A 318 -24.96 5.66 3.15
CA ALA A 318 -23.77 5.75 4.00
C ALA A 318 -23.98 6.67 5.22
N ALA A 319 -24.63 7.82 5.02
CA ALA A 319 -24.98 8.75 6.10
C ALA A 319 -25.96 8.14 7.10
N THR A 320 -26.99 7.45 6.62
CA THR A 320 -27.99 6.78 7.45
C THR A 320 -27.35 5.67 8.29
N GLU A 321 -26.53 4.81 7.68
CA GLU A 321 -25.81 3.77 8.38
C GLU A 321 -24.86 4.33 9.45
N LEU A 322 -24.16 5.44 9.15
CA LEU A 322 -23.29 6.08 10.15
C LEU A 322 -24.11 6.60 11.33
N LEU A 323 -25.24 7.27 11.11
CA LEU A 323 -26.08 7.75 12.21
C LEU A 323 -26.67 6.61 13.07
N VAL A 324 -26.82 5.41 12.50
CA VAL A 324 -27.22 4.23 13.25
C VAL A 324 -26.07 3.74 14.14
N ARG A 325 -24.84 3.67 13.63
CA ARG A 325 -23.69 3.10 14.35
C ARG A 325 -23.04 4.11 15.32
N GLN A 326 -22.90 5.36 14.90
CA GLN A 326 -22.23 6.43 15.64
C GLN A 326 -23.24 7.30 16.38
N LYS A 327 -23.46 6.99 17.65
CA LYS A 327 -24.41 7.71 18.51
C LYS A 327 -23.84 8.97 19.15
N LYS A 328 -22.54 8.98 19.46
CA LYS A 328 -21.86 10.13 20.06
C LYS A 328 -21.48 11.14 18.98
N ARG A 329 -21.54 12.43 19.33
CA ARG A 329 -21.06 13.52 18.49
C ARG A 329 -19.59 13.29 18.16
N ALA A 330 -19.24 13.45 16.89
CA ALA A 330 -17.95 13.10 16.34
C ALA A 330 -17.60 14.08 15.21
N LEU A 331 -16.31 14.19 14.89
CA LEU A 331 -15.83 14.72 13.63
C LEU A 331 -15.97 13.63 12.57
N VAL A 332 -16.94 13.77 11.68
CA VAL A 332 -17.08 12.89 10.52
C VAL A 332 -16.30 13.50 9.36
N ILE A 333 -15.29 12.77 8.88
CA ILE A 333 -14.49 13.16 7.72
C ILE A 333 -14.90 12.27 6.57
N LEU A 334 -15.63 12.81 5.60
CA LEU A 334 -16.01 12.11 4.37
C LEU A 334 -14.90 12.27 3.34
N LEU A 335 -14.27 11.17 2.93
CA LEU A 335 -13.19 11.16 1.95
C LEU A 335 -13.70 10.56 0.64
N THR A 336 -13.72 11.37 -0.41
CA THR A 336 -14.25 11.00 -1.73
C THR A 336 -13.60 11.82 -2.86
N ASN A 337 -13.84 11.44 -4.11
CA ASN A 337 -13.54 12.25 -5.29
C ASN A 337 -14.85 12.86 -5.81
N LEU A 338 -15.12 14.11 -5.40
CA LEU A 338 -16.31 14.86 -5.74
C LEU A 338 -16.37 15.08 -7.25
N ARG A 339 -17.55 14.98 -7.86
CA ARG A 339 -17.81 15.63 -9.15
C ARG A 339 -19.12 16.39 -9.07
N ASP A 340 -19.34 17.23 -10.07
CA ASP A 340 -20.55 18.05 -10.23
C ASP A 340 -21.84 17.22 -10.13
N GLU A 341 -21.87 16.05 -10.79
CA GLU A 341 -22.99 15.11 -10.79
C GLU A 341 -23.41 14.61 -9.40
N ASP A 342 -22.52 14.65 -8.39
CA ASP A 342 -22.85 14.14 -7.04
C ASP A 342 -23.62 15.13 -6.19
N THR A 343 -23.72 16.39 -6.61
CA THR A 343 -24.16 17.48 -5.72
C THR A 343 -25.54 17.23 -5.14
N ASP A 344 -26.45 16.69 -5.96
CA ASP A 344 -27.85 16.51 -5.60
C ASP A 344 -28.05 15.37 -4.57
N ASP A 345 -27.16 14.38 -4.54
CA ASP A 345 -27.21 13.26 -3.58
C ASP A 345 -26.30 13.50 -2.36
N LEU A 346 -25.14 14.11 -2.58
CA LEU A 346 -24.14 14.35 -1.54
C LEU A 346 -24.60 15.43 -0.55
N LEU A 347 -25.17 16.54 -1.04
CA LEU A 347 -25.52 17.66 -0.17
C LEU A 347 -26.60 17.27 0.87
N PRO A 348 -27.68 16.55 0.51
CA PRO A 348 -28.63 16.01 1.49
C PRO A 348 -27.99 15.07 2.51
N ALA A 349 -27.09 14.17 2.08
CA ALA A 349 -26.37 13.27 2.97
C ALA A 349 -25.49 14.01 3.98
N LEU A 350 -24.79 15.06 3.54
CA LEU A 350 -23.98 15.91 4.41
C LEU A 350 -24.86 16.68 5.42
N HIS A 351 -26.03 17.17 5.01
CA HIS A 351 -26.99 17.78 5.93
C HIS A 351 -27.49 16.79 6.98
N LEU A 352 -27.82 15.56 6.56
CA LEU A 352 -28.25 14.49 7.44
C LEU A 352 -27.18 14.20 8.51
N LEU A 353 -25.91 14.06 8.11
CA LEU A 353 -24.79 13.86 9.05
C LEU A 353 -24.64 15.04 10.03
N ARG A 354 -24.82 16.27 9.56
CA ARG A 354 -24.69 17.49 10.37
C ARG A 354 -25.75 17.66 11.45
N THR A 355 -26.86 16.92 11.37
CA THR A 355 -27.85 16.91 12.46
C THR A 355 -27.24 16.48 13.80
N ARG A 356 -26.16 15.70 13.78
CA ARG A 356 -25.48 15.21 14.99
C ARG A 356 -23.98 15.45 15.02
N HIS A 357 -23.30 15.41 13.87
CA HIS A 357 -21.85 15.41 13.79
C HIS A 357 -21.31 16.71 13.21
N LEU A 358 -20.06 17.05 13.54
CA LEU A 358 -19.32 18.03 12.75
C LEU A 358 -18.81 17.33 11.50
N VAL A 359 -19.06 17.89 10.31
CA VAL A 359 -18.72 17.25 9.05
C VAL A 359 -17.64 18.02 8.32
N LEU A 360 -16.61 17.29 7.88
CA LEU A 360 -15.57 17.74 6.97
C LEU A 360 -15.68 16.89 5.69
N LEU A 361 -15.99 17.53 4.56
CA LEU A 361 -15.84 16.93 3.25
C LEU A 361 -14.39 17.10 2.79
N ALA A 362 -13.68 16.00 2.61
CA ALA A 362 -12.33 15.98 2.07
C ALA A 362 -12.37 15.37 0.67
N SER A 363 -12.20 16.23 -0.33
CA SER A 363 -12.15 15.84 -1.72
C SER A 363 -10.77 15.97 -2.33
N MET A 364 -10.44 15.05 -3.24
CA MET A 364 -9.25 15.16 -4.07
C MET A 364 -9.62 15.67 -5.46
N ARG A 365 -8.77 16.53 -6.00
CA ARG A 365 -8.77 16.91 -7.41
C ARG A 365 -7.57 16.28 -8.12
N GLU A 366 -7.77 15.80 -9.34
CA GLU A 366 -6.73 15.18 -10.15
C GLU A 366 -5.62 16.18 -10.50
N GLN A 367 -4.35 15.77 -10.36
CA GLN A 367 -3.21 16.62 -10.72
C GLN A 367 -3.15 16.91 -12.23
N ALA A 368 -3.72 16.04 -13.06
CA ALA A 368 -3.84 16.24 -14.50
C ALA A 368 -4.57 17.54 -14.89
N LEU A 369 -5.48 18.02 -14.03
CA LEU A 369 -6.21 19.28 -14.28
C LEU A 369 -5.28 20.49 -14.19
N ASP A 370 -4.36 20.49 -13.23
CA ASP A 370 -3.36 21.57 -13.08
C ASP A 370 -2.41 21.56 -14.29
N SER A 371 -1.91 20.37 -14.70
CA SER A 371 -1.07 20.22 -15.88
C SER A 371 -1.76 20.70 -17.17
N ALA A 372 -3.06 20.43 -17.33
CA ALA A 372 -3.84 20.88 -18.48
C ALA A 372 -4.02 22.40 -18.51
N LEU A 373 -4.02 23.08 -17.35
CA LEU A 373 -4.06 24.54 -17.27
C LEU A 373 -2.71 25.18 -17.58
N ASP A 374 -1.61 24.53 -17.19
CA ASP A 374 -0.26 25.05 -17.40
C ASP A 374 0.27 24.80 -18.82
N ALA A 375 -0.32 23.84 -19.54
CA ALA A 375 0.05 23.53 -20.92
C ALA A 375 -0.08 24.75 -21.86
N PRO A 376 0.86 24.92 -22.81
CA PRO A 376 0.76 25.92 -23.88
C PRO A 376 -0.45 25.63 -24.78
N VAL A 377 -0.90 26.65 -25.51
CA VAL A 377 -2.04 26.56 -26.43
C VAL A 377 -1.54 26.85 -27.84
N ASP A 378 -1.23 25.80 -28.59
CA ASP A 378 -0.70 25.91 -29.95
C ASP A 378 -1.76 25.57 -31.01
N THR A 379 -2.75 24.73 -30.66
CA THR A 379 -3.82 24.28 -31.54
C THR A 379 -5.22 24.61 -30.98
N THR A 380 -6.24 24.53 -31.84
CA THR A 380 -7.65 24.63 -31.41
C THR A 380 -8.02 23.53 -30.42
N GLU A 381 -7.44 22.34 -30.56
CA GLU A 381 -7.67 21.22 -29.63
C GLU A 381 -7.12 21.55 -28.24
N ASP A 382 -5.92 22.12 -28.15
CA ASP A 382 -5.35 22.58 -26.88
C ASP A 382 -6.22 23.67 -26.24
N ALA A 383 -6.73 24.59 -27.05
CA ALA A 383 -7.62 25.66 -26.59
C ALA A 383 -8.95 25.10 -26.04
N LEU A 384 -9.53 24.11 -26.73
CA LEU A 384 -10.75 23.43 -26.28
C LEU A 384 -10.52 22.63 -25.00
N HIS A 385 -9.42 21.87 -24.93
CA HIS A 385 -9.06 21.10 -23.74
C HIS A 385 -8.86 22.01 -22.53
N LYS A 386 -8.10 23.10 -22.69
CA LYS A 386 -7.88 24.09 -21.63
C LYS A 386 -9.17 24.79 -21.20
N ALA A 387 -10.02 25.19 -22.15
CA ALA A 387 -11.31 25.81 -21.85
C ALA A 387 -12.25 24.84 -21.11
N ALA A 388 -12.28 23.57 -21.50
CA ALA A 388 -13.04 22.52 -20.81
C ALA A 388 -12.54 22.31 -19.37
N THR A 389 -11.23 22.22 -19.17
CA THR A 389 -10.62 22.11 -17.83
C THR A 389 -10.96 23.33 -16.95
N GLN A 390 -10.88 24.55 -17.51
CA GLN A 390 -11.28 25.76 -16.78
C GLN A 390 -12.78 25.75 -16.42
N HIS A 391 -13.64 25.33 -17.33
CA HIS A 391 -15.07 25.21 -17.08
C HIS A 391 -15.34 24.19 -15.96
N TYR A 392 -14.74 23.01 -16.03
CA TYR A 392 -14.85 21.95 -15.02
C TYR A 392 -14.45 22.45 -13.63
N LEU A 393 -13.29 23.11 -13.51
CA LEU A 393 -12.80 23.64 -12.23
C LEU A 393 -13.71 24.74 -11.66
N ARG A 394 -14.26 25.61 -12.51
CA ARG A 394 -15.24 26.63 -12.08
C ARG A 394 -16.52 25.99 -11.55
N THR A 395 -17.05 24.99 -12.24
CA THR A 395 -18.24 24.25 -11.81
C THR A 395 -17.99 23.55 -10.47
N ARG A 396 -16.82 22.91 -10.33
CA ARG A 396 -16.41 22.28 -9.07
C ARG A 396 -16.32 23.28 -7.91
N GLU A 397 -15.68 24.44 -8.11
CA GLU A 397 -15.56 25.46 -7.07
C GLU A 397 -16.95 26.00 -6.66
N ALA A 398 -17.84 26.24 -7.63
CA ALA A 398 -19.21 26.66 -7.34
C ALA A 398 -19.98 25.61 -6.50
N THR A 399 -19.80 24.31 -6.78
CA THR A 399 -20.35 23.22 -5.96
C THR A 399 -19.78 23.26 -4.54
N LEU A 400 -18.46 23.42 -4.39
CA LEU A 400 -17.82 23.52 -3.08
C LEU A 400 -18.29 24.75 -2.31
N GLU A 401 -18.46 25.89 -2.96
CA GLU A 401 -19.02 27.11 -2.36
C GLU A 401 -20.46 26.89 -1.87
N ARG A 402 -21.31 26.19 -2.63
CA ARG A 402 -22.65 25.81 -2.17
C ARG A 402 -22.61 24.94 -0.92
N ILE A 403 -21.71 23.95 -0.87
CA ILE A 403 -21.52 23.07 0.29
C ILE A 403 -21.00 23.88 1.50
N ARG A 404 -20.05 24.81 1.28
CA ARG A 404 -19.54 25.70 2.33
C ARG A 404 -20.60 26.67 2.84
N ALA A 405 -21.43 27.23 1.95
CA ALA A 405 -22.55 28.11 2.29
C ALA A 405 -23.61 27.40 3.14
N ALA A 406 -23.79 26.09 2.92
CA ALA A 406 -24.60 25.26 3.80
C ALA A 406 -23.99 25.08 5.20
N GLY A 407 -22.74 25.50 5.43
CA GLY A 407 -22.01 25.44 6.70
C GLY A 407 -21.18 24.17 6.90
N ILE A 408 -20.95 23.40 5.83
CA ILE A 408 -20.10 22.21 5.85
C ILE A 408 -18.65 22.64 5.57
N ARG A 409 -17.68 22.11 6.32
CA ARG A 409 -16.27 22.38 6.04
C ARG A 409 -15.82 21.54 4.85
N CYS A 410 -15.08 22.14 3.92
CA CYS A 410 -14.55 21.43 2.76
C CYS A 410 -13.03 21.58 2.70
N LEU A 411 -12.35 20.50 2.33
CA LEU A 411 -10.97 20.45 1.90
C LEU A 411 -10.98 19.94 0.45
N ASP A 412 -10.41 20.72 -0.48
CA ASP A 412 -10.24 20.31 -1.88
C ASP A 412 -8.76 20.50 -2.27
N VAL A 413 -8.04 19.41 -2.46
CA VAL A 413 -6.58 19.42 -2.67
C VAL A 413 -6.14 18.30 -3.61
N THR A 414 -4.92 18.37 -4.11
CA THR A 414 -4.33 17.24 -4.86
C THR A 414 -4.04 16.05 -3.95
N PRO A 415 -3.90 14.83 -4.48
CA PRO A 415 -3.65 13.63 -3.65
C PRO A 415 -2.38 13.73 -2.80
N ASN A 416 -1.35 14.40 -3.30
CA ASN A 416 -0.09 14.64 -2.58
C ASN A 416 -0.26 15.58 -1.37
N ALA A 417 -1.20 16.52 -1.43
CA ALA A 417 -1.46 17.48 -0.36
C ALA A 417 -2.53 17.00 0.65
N MET A 418 -3.27 15.92 0.34
CA MET A 418 -4.38 15.39 1.15
C MET A 418 -4.01 15.15 2.61
N SER A 419 -2.89 14.45 2.85
CA SER A 419 -2.40 14.12 4.19
C SER A 419 -2.17 15.36 5.06
N VAL A 420 -1.48 16.37 4.52
CA VAL A 420 -1.17 17.61 5.25
C VAL A 420 -2.42 18.47 5.43
N GLY A 421 -3.25 18.57 4.39
CA GLY A 421 -4.51 19.31 4.41
C GLY A 421 -5.45 18.79 5.49
N LEU A 422 -5.65 17.47 5.57
CA LEU A 422 -6.50 16.86 6.59
C LEU A 422 -6.02 17.13 8.01
N ILE A 423 -4.72 17.02 8.26
CA ILE A 423 -4.14 17.29 9.59
C ILE A 423 -4.33 18.74 9.97
N ASN A 424 -4.08 19.68 9.07
CA ASN A 424 -4.26 21.10 9.33
C ASN A 424 -5.73 21.41 9.67
N HIS A 425 -6.69 20.89 8.90
CA HIS A 425 -8.12 21.06 9.17
C HIS A 425 -8.54 20.42 10.50
N TYR A 426 -8.06 19.22 10.81
CA TYR A 426 -8.31 18.57 12.09
C TYR A 426 -7.77 19.41 13.27
N LEU A 427 -6.53 19.91 13.16
CA LEU A 427 -5.95 20.76 14.19
C LEU A 427 -6.70 22.09 14.33
N ASP A 428 -7.17 22.69 13.23
CA ASP A 428 -8.04 23.88 13.26
C ASP A 428 -9.36 23.63 13.98
N ILE A 429 -10.00 22.49 13.70
CA ILE A 429 -11.24 22.08 14.35
C ILE A 429 -11.00 21.86 15.85
N LYS A 430 -9.94 21.12 16.20
CA LYS A 430 -9.57 20.88 17.61
C LYS A 430 -9.28 22.19 18.35
N ARG A 431 -8.63 23.15 17.69
CA ARG A 431 -8.34 24.48 18.25
C ARG A 431 -9.59 25.33 18.45
N SER A 432 -10.54 25.28 17.52
CA SER A 432 -11.75 26.09 17.55
C SER A 432 -12.82 25.61 18.55
N ALA A 433 -12.62 24.44 19.20
CA ALA A 433 -13.52 23.86 20.19
C ALA A 433 -14.98 23.72 19.72
N VAL A 434 -15.17 23.55 18.40
CA VAL A 434 -16.49 23.43 17.76
C VAL A 434 -17.12 22.04 17.96
N LEU A 435 -16.32 21.05 18.38
CA LEU A 435 -16.76 19.69 18.69
C LEU A 435 -17.24 19.53 20.12
#